data_AF-A0A3D9KXU7-F1
#
_entry.id   AF-A0A3D9KXU7-F1
#
_cell.length_a   1.000
_cell.length_b   1.000
_cell.length_c   1.000
_cell.angle_alpha   90.00
_cell.angle_beta   90.00
_cell.angle_gamma   90.00
#
_symmetry.space_group_name_H-M   'P 1'
#
loop_
_entity.id
_entity.type
_entity.pdbx_description
1 polymer ?
#
loop_
_entity_poly.entity_id
_entity_poly.type
_entity_poly.pdbx_seq_one_letter_code
_entity_poly.pdbx_strand_id
1 'polypeptide(L)'
;MNLPSSGITWKHYRNVTPTFDLTPVEKPDLSPFLIHMTGKNSLVNILKGENIPEGFELKDNNGFLKAIKPSFDGREANYNSEVVCFTESPIFALDFFRYRSFRRWSENQQYGIGFLKRDLIAHRNVRPVIYLDSQTNRELLQFCNNIISDRFTVTDKDGVVKDKKDLFNRIKPLLFPLLENTSFQGFMWEREWRCPDEGGMTFPHKTVRIICCPSRERDEIMEVLGAHAADVEIVESWREYDDVTNYLKRRQGETKSEVLNKISEIKDFAVLNDLKTQNERTLNTLEGYYDVFKETVNSLEGNNITGMIEEMKAKSKEIDSQIKTVLEERKKKEK
;
A
#
# COMPACT_ATOMS: atom_id res chain seq x y z
N MET A 1 12.03 -30.07 -17.95
CA MET A 1 11.71 -28.76 -18.58
C MET A 1 12.83 -28.44 -19.55
N ASN A 2 12.52 -28.34 -20.84
CA ASN A 2 13.50 -27.97 -21.86
C ASN A 2 13.72 -26.45 -21.82
N LEU A 3 14.98 -26.02 -21.79
CA LEU A 3 15.37 -24.61 -21.91
C LEU A 3 15.04 -24.08 -23.32
N PRO A 4 14.66 -22.80 -23.48
CA PRO A 4 14.35 -22.24 -24.78
C PRO A 4 15.63 -22.15 -25.65
N SER A 5 15.51 -22.53 -26.92
CA SER A 5 16.57 -22.58 -27.94
C SER A 5 17.05 -21.22 -28.45
N SER A 6 16.63 -20.11 -27.81
CA SER A 6 16.76 -18.74 -28.33
C SER A 6 17.97 -17.95 -27.84
N GLY A 7 18.96 -18.58 -27.19
CA GLY A 7 20.10 -17.87 -26.60
C GLY A 7 19.75 -17.01 -25.37
N ILE A 8 18.48 -17.04 -24.95
CA ILE A 8 18.00 -16.36 -23.75
C ILE A 8 18.39 -17.19 -22.53
N THR A 9 19.24 -16.60 -21.68
CA THR A 9 19.68 -17.20 -20.42
C THR A 9 18.84 -16.69 -19.24
N TRP A 10 18.88 -17.40 -18.09
CA TRP A 10 18.21 -16.96 -16.84
C TRP A 10 18.47 -15.50 -16.48
N LYS A 11 19.67 -14.95 -16.77
CA LYS A 11 20.00 -13.55 -16.52
C LYS A 11 19.08 -12.57 -17.25
N HIS A 12 18.46 -12.97 -18.35
CA HIS A 12 17.50 -12.16 -19.11
C HIS A 12 16.10 -12.14 -18.46
N TYR A 13 15.81 -13.10 -17.56
CA TYR A 13 14.58 -13.15 -16.76
C TYR A 13 14.79 -12.65 -15.33
N ARG A 14 16.01 -12.24 -14.97
CA ARG A 14 16.32 -11.72 -13.65
C ARG A 14 15.68 -10.35 -13.50
N ASN A 15 14.70 -10.24 -12.61
CA ASN A 15 14.20 -8.95 -12.16
C ASN A 15 15.33 -8.23 -11.40
N VAL A 16 15.76 -7.08 -11.91
CA VAL A 16 16.76 -6.20 -11.29
C VAL A 16 16.12 -4.99 -10.60
N THR A 17 14.81 -4.82 -10.76
CA THR A 17 14.02 -3.80 -10.07
C THR A 17 14.07 -4.08 -8.57
N PRO A 18 14.47 -3.10 -7.74
CA PRO A 18 14.43 -3.23 -6.29
C PRO A 18 13.02 -3.62 -5.82
N THR A 19 12.92 -4.53 -4.85
CA THR A 19 11.63 -5.06 -4.36
C THR A 19 10.63 -3.97 -3.93
N PHE A 20 11.12 -2.82 -3.48
CA PHE A 20 10.30 -1.71 -3.01
C PHE A 20 9.80 -0.77 -4.11
N ASP A 21 10.32 -0.93 -5.32
CA ASP A 21 9.90 -0.20 -6.50
C ASP A 21 8.90 -1.01 -7.35
N LEU A 22 8.58 -2.25 -6.93
CA LEU A 22 7.62 -3.10 -7.64
C LEU A 22 6.18 -2.60 -7.50
N THR A 23 5.43 -2.66 -8.59
CA THR A 23 4.01 -2.27 -8.62
C THR A 23 3.08 -3.45 -8.31
N PRO A 24 1.78 -3.21 -8.02
CA PRO A 24 0.81 -4.30 -7.82
C PRO A 24 0.69 -5.25 -9.03
N VAL A 25 1.03 -4.83 -10.25
CA VAL A 25 1.05 -5.72 -11.42
C VAL A 25 2.23 -6.69 -11.35
N GLU A 26 3.39 -6.19 -10.94
CA GLU A 26 4.61 -6.98 -10.81
C GLU A 26 4.60 -7.85 -9.54
N LYS A 27 3.94 -7.37 -8.48
CA LYS A 27 3.76 -8.06 -7.20
C LYS A 27 2.44 -7.63 -6.53
N PRO A 28 1.35 -8.40 -6.68
CA PRO A 28 -0.01 -8.04 -6.26
C PRO A 28 -0.22 -7.70 -4.78
N ASP A 29 0.68 -8.12 -3.90
CA ASP A 29 0.64 -7.80 -2.47
C ASP A 29 1.40 -6.51 -2.11
N LEU A 30 2.05 -5.85 -3.07
CA LEU A 30 2.98 -4.74 -2.82
C LEU A 30 2.58 -3.46 -3.58
N SER A 31 2.78 -2.31 -2.94
CA SER A 31 2.68 -1.00 -3.56
C SER A 31 4.02 -0.27 -3.41
N PRO A 32 4.48 0.50 -4.40
CA PRO A 32 5.68 1.33 -4.25
C PRO A 32 5.43 2.54 -3.33
N PHE A 33 4.18 2.74 -2.91
CA PHE A 33 3.75 3.83 -2.06
C PHE A 33 3.48 3.38 -0.62
N LEU A 34 3.72 4.28 0.32
CA LEU A 34 3.22 4.19 1.69
C LEU A 34 2.23 5.32 1.90
N ILE A 35 1.06 4.99 2.47
CA ILE A 35 -0.06 5.93 2.58
C ILE A 35 -0.37 6.19 4.04
N HIS A 36 -0.44 7.46 4.41
CA HIS A 36 -0.95 7.87 5.70
C HIS A 36 -2.46 8.14 5.57
N MET A 37 -3.27 7.28 6.20
CA MET A 37 -4.73 7.39 6.19
C MET A 37 -5.18 8.44 7.22
N THR A 38 -6.14 9.28 6.84
CA THR A 38 -6.59 10.42 7.64
C THR A 38 -8.04 10.80 7.30
N GLY A 39 -8.57 11.82 7.97
CA GLY A 39 -9.86 12.45 7.66
C GLY A 39 -9.71 13.72 6.81
N LYS A 40 -10.82 14.27 6.31
CA LYS A 40 -10.81 15.44 5.40
C LYS A 40 -10.03 16.62 5.97
N ASN A 41 -10.54 17.20 7.06
CA ASN A 41 -9.98 18.42 7.64
C ASN A 41 -8.54 18.19 8.08
N SER A 42 -8.23 16.98 8.53
CA SER A 42 -6.87 16.58 8.87
C SER A 42 -5.93 16.61 7.67
N LEU A 43 -6.35 16.19 6.47
CA LEU A 43 -5.50 16.22 5.28
C LEU A 43 -5.11 17.65 4.88
N VAL A 44 -6.07 18.57 4.85
CA VAL A 44 -5.80 19.98 4.53
C VAL A 44 -4.86 20.58 5.58
N ASN A 45 -5.12 20.34 6.88
CA ASN A 45 -4.27 20.83 7.96
C ASN A 45 -2.86 20.22 7.89
N ILE A 46 -2.73 18.94 7.51
CA ILE A 46 -1.45 18.26 7.28
C ILE A 46 -0.69 18.95 6.16
N LEU A 47 -1.34 19.24 5.03
CA LEU A 47 -0.70 19.89 3.88
C LEU A 47 -0.29 21.33 4.19
N LYS A 48 -1.15 22.09 4.88
CA LYS A 48 -0.85 23.47 5.30
C LYS A 48 0.11 23.55 6.50
N GLY A 49 0.30 22.44 7.21
CA GLY A 49 1.11 22.40 8.43
C GLY A 49 0.45 23.00 9.67
N GLU A 50 -0.86 23.25 9.64
CA GLU A 50 -1.62 23.87 10.73
C GLU A 50 -1.73 22.96 11.98
N ASN A 51 -1.34 21.70 11.85
CA ASN A 51 -1.30 20.71 12.93
C ASN A 51 0.09 20.56 13.59
N ILE A 52 1.04 21.44 13.25
CA ILE A 52 2.39 21.42 13.83
C ILE A 52 2.37 21.86 15.31
N PRO A 53 3.21 21.27 16.18
CA PRO A 53 3.31 21.70 17.58
C PRO A 53 3.80 23.16 17.70
N GLU A 54 3.38 23.82 18.78
CA GLU A 54 3.87 25.17 19.10
C GLU A 54 5.40 25.20 19.21
N GLY A 55 6.02 26.24 18.65
CA GLY A 55 7.48 26.44 18.68
C GLY A 55 8.26 25.74 17.56
N PHE A 56 7.59 25.07 16.62
CA PHE A 56 8.22 24.53 15.42
C PHE A 56 7.99 25.42 14.20
N GLU A 57 9.06 25.70 13.45
CA GLU A 57 8.98 26.40 12.17
C GLU A 57 8.84 25.41 11.02
N LEU A 58 7.79 25.57 10.22
CA LEU A 58 7.61 24.84 8.98
C LEU A 58 8.07 25.70 7.80
N LYS A 59 8.87 25.11 6.91
CA LYS A 59 9.27 25.77 5.66
C LYS A 59 8.08 25.89 4.71
N ASP A 60 8.06 26.93 3.90
CA ASP A 60 7.09 27.09 2.82
C ASP A 60 7.02 25.84 1.93
N ASN A 61 5.80 25.49 1.50
CA ASN A 61 5.50 24.30 0.68
C ASN A 61 5.91 22.97 1.34
N ASN A 62 5.94 22.92 2.67
CA ASN A 62 5.99 21.68 3.42
C ASN A 62 4.67 21.44 4.15
N GLY A 63 4.34 20.17 4.35
CA GLY A 63 3.31 19.72 5.27
C GLY A 63 3.91 19.04 6.50
N PHE A 64 3.03 18.69 7.44
CA PHE A 64 3.39 18.05 8.70
C PHE A 64 2.44 16.91 9.06
N LEU A 65 3.02 15.74 9.35
CA LEU A 65 2.32 14.57 9.88
C LEU A 65 2.60 14.45 11.37
N LYS A 66 1.57 14.62 12.20
CA LYS A 66 1.69 14.51 13.66
C LYS A 66 1.90 13.06 14.09
N ALA A 67 2.84 12.84 15.00
CA ALA A 67 2.98 11.54 15.66
C ALA A 67 1.82 11.30 16.61
N ILE A 68 1.34 10.07 16.66
CA ILE A 68 0.29 9.65 17.58
C ILE A 68 0.67 8.33 18.23
N LYS A 69 0.13 8.07 19.41
CA LYS A 69 0.14 6.74 19.99
C LYS A 69 -0.88 5.85 19.26
N PRO A 70 -0.46 4.79 18.55
CA PRO A 70 -1.37 3.88 17.87
C PRO A 70 -2.31 3.20 18.89
N SER A 71 -3.58 3.08 18.52
CA SER A 71 -4.58 2.34 19.29
C SER A 71 -4.86 0.97 18.65
N PHE A 72 -4.93 -0.08 19.44
CA PHE A 72 -5.28 -1.44 19.03
C PHE A 72 -6.34 -2.02 19.97
N ASP A 73 -7.55 -1.45 19.85
CA ASP A 73 -8.79 -1.86 20.54
C ASP A 73 -8.70 -1.88 22.08
N GLY A 74 -8.00 -0.89 22.68
CA GLY A 74 -7.93 -0.75 24.14
C GLY A 74 -6.97 -1.75 24.80
N ARG A 75 -6.21 -2.50 24.01
CA ARG A 75 -5.22 -3.49 24.49
C ARG A 75 -3.79 -2.98 24.40
N GLU A 76 -3.58 -1.66 24.42
CA GLU A 76 -2.27 -1.00 24.31
C GLU A 76 -1.33 -1.20 25.50
N ALA A 77 -1.58 -2.20 26.35
CA ALA A 77 -0.82 -2.46 27.55
C ALA A 77 0.68 -2.50 27.22
N ASN A 78 1.42 -1.55 27.79
CA ASN A 78 2.86 -1.30 27.65
C ASN A 78 3.34 -0.58 26.38
N TYR A 79 2.51 -0.35 25.36
CA TYR A 79 2.92 0.52 24.26
C TYR A 79 2.72 1.98 24.65
N ASN A 80 3.72 2.84 24.45
CA ASN A 80 3.67 4.27 24.79
C ASN A 80 4.63 5.11 23.92
N SER A 81 4.99 4.63 22.74
CA SER A 81 5.70 5.45 21.76
C SER A 81 4.72 6.25 20.92
N GLU A 82 5.11 7.47 20.54
CA GLU A 82 4.40 8.22 19.50
C GLU A 82 5.09 7.99 18.16
N VAL A 83 4.29 7.76 17.11
CA VAL A 83 4.80 7.43 15.77
C VAL A 83 3.90 8.02 14.70
N VAL A 84 4.47 8.26 13.52
CA VAL A 84 3.67 8.47 12.30
C VAL A 84 3.46 7.13 11.62
N CYS A 85 2.21 6.69 11.51
CA CYS A 85 1.86 5.42 10.87
C CYS A 85 1.57 5.59 9.38
N PHE A 86 2.00 4.61 8.59
CA PHE A 86 1.67 4.46 7.19
C PHE A 86 1.21 3.02 6.94
N THR A 87 0.40 2.85 5.90
CA THR A 87 -0.01 1.54 5.41
C THR A 87 0.57 1.30 4.03
N GLU A 88 1.10 0.09 3.84
CA GLU A 88 1.41 -0.48 2.54
C GLU A 88 0.29 -1.43 2.17
N SER A 89 -0.45 -1.08 1.13
CA SER A 89 -1.49 -1.89 0.53
C SER A 89 -1.60 -1.50 -0.95
N PRO A 90 -2.08 -2.40 -1.83
CA PRO A 90 -2.47 -2.00 -3.17
C PRO A 90 -3.48 -0.85 -3.12
N ILE A 91 -3.33 0.13 -4.01
CA ILE A 91 -4.10 1.38 -3.99
C ILE A 91 -5.61 1.13 -4.06
N PHE A 92 -6.05 0.15 -4.85
CA PHE A 92 -7.47 -0.23 -4.97
C PHE A 92 -8.07 -0.81 -3.68
N ALA A 93 -7.24 -1.22 -2.71
CA ALA A 93 -7.67 -1.88 -1.48
C ALA A 93 -7.75 -0.92 -0.28
N LEU A 94 -7.42 0.37 -0.44
CA LEU A 94 -7.28 1.31 0.67
C LEU A 94 -8.57 1.59 1.44
N ASP A 95 -9.75 1.54 0.80
CA ASP A 95 -11.03 1.76 1.49
C ASP A 95 -11.38 0.66 2.49
N PHE A 96 -10.73 -0.51 2.39
CA PHE A 96 -10.82 -1.53 3.43
C PHE A 96 -10.56 -0.94 4.83
N PHE A 97 -9.64 0.03 4.94
CA PHE A 97 -9.26 0.63 6.22
C PHE A 97 -10.36 1.42 6.92
N ARG A 98 -11.30 2.00 6.17
CA ARG A 98 -12.46 2.72 6.72
C ARG A 98 -13.36 1.76 7.48
N TYR A 99 -13.57 0.56 6.94
CA TYR A 99 -14.51 -0.42 7.48
C TYR A 99 -13.93 -1.33 8.56
N ARG A 100 -12.63 -1.22 8.84
CA ARG A 100 -11.94 -2.00 9.89
C ARG A 100 -12.49 -1.73 11.29
N SER A 101 -13.00 -0.54 11.58
CA SER A 101 -13.69 -0.30 12.85
C SER A 101 -14.76 0.76 12.72
N PHE A 102 -15.79 0.67 13.57
CA PHE A 102 -16.87 1.65 13.60
C PHE A 102 -16.34 3.07 13.81
N ARG A 103 -15.29 3.25 14.62
CA ARG A 103 -14.63 4.54 14.82
C ARG A 103 -14.06 5.11 13.52
N ARG A 104 -13.29 4.31 12.76
CA ARG A 104 -12.69 4.77 11.50
C ARG A 104 -13.75 5.10 10.45
N TRP A 105 -14.82 4.31 10.42
CA TRP A 105 -15.99 4.55 9.57
C TRP A 105 -16.69 5.85 9.98
N SER A 106 -16.94 6.07 11.28
CA SER A 106 -17.61 7.27 11.79
C SER A 106 -16.78 8.54 11.64
N GLU A 107 -15.45 8.43 11.73
CA GLU A 107 -14.49 9.51 11.49
C GLU A 107 -14.30 9.80 10.00
N ASN A 108 -14.96 9.03 9.12
CA ASN A 108 -14.88 9.17 7.69
C ASN A 108 -13.43 9.17 7.17
N GLN A 109 -12.62 8.19 7.60
CA GLN A 109 -11.21 8.04 7.20
C GLN A 109 -11.08 7.59 5.73
N GLN A 110 -11.63 8.40 4.82
CA GLN A 110 -11.62 8.28 3.36
C GLN A 110 -10.51 9.15 2.73
N TYR A 111 -9.58 9.66 3.54
CA TYR A 111 -8.53 10.54 3.05
C TYR A 111 -7.19 9.86 3.24
N GLY A 112 -6.27 10.11 2.31
CA GLY A 112 -4.95 9.52 2.35
C GLY A 112 -3.94 10.43 1.68
N ILE A 113 -2.73 10.45 2.21
CA ILE A 113 -1.57 11.08 1.58
C ILE A 113 -0.47 10.05 1.41
N GLY A 114 -0.06 9.84 0.16
CA GLY A 114 0.87 8.80 -0.24
C GLY A 114 2.20 9.34 -0.74
N PHE A 115 3.26 8.63 -0.37
CA PHE A 115 4.65 8.96 -0.68
C PHE A 115 5.36 7.75 -1.26
N LEU A 116 6.43 7.98 -2.02
CA LEU A 116 7.32 6.89 -2.44
C LEU A 116 7.97 6.24 -1.23
N LYS A 117 7.84 4.91 -1.14
CA LYS A 117 8.41 4.11 -0.06
C LYS A 117 9.93 4.31 0.05
N ARG A 118 10.63 4.33 -1.09
CA ARG A 118 12.08 4.57 -1.15
C ARG A 118 12.48 5.89 -0.48
N ASP A 119 11.74 6.96 -0.76
CA ASP A 119 12.06 8.30 -0.24
C ASP A 119 11.81 8.36 1.27
N LEU A 120 10.73 7.76 1.76
CA LEU A 120 10.46 7.67 3.20
C LEU A 120 11.50 6.82 3.94
N ILE A 121 11.96 5.72 3.34
CA ILE A 121 13.02 4.88 3.91
C ILE A 121 14.33 5.68 4.01
N ALA A 122 14.73 6.33 2.91
CA ALA A 122 16.02 6.99 2.78
C ALA A 122 16.11 8.28 3.59
N HIS A 123 15.01 9.04 3.69
CA HIS A 123 15.04 10.41 4.20
C HIS A 123 14.20 10.64 5.46
N ARG A 124 13.36 9.69 5.87
CA ARG A 124 12.44 9.85 7.01
C ARG A 124 12.48 8.69 8.00
N ASN A 125 13.43 7.76 7.83
CA ASN A 125 13.59 6.59 8.70
C ASN A 125 12.30 5.78 8.89
N VAL A 126 11.41 5.77 7.90
CA VAL A 126 10.19 4.96 7.95
C VAL A 126 10.55 3.49 7.76
N ARG A 127 10.06 2.61 8.63
CA ARG A 127 10.40 1.18 8.67
C ARG A 127 9.15 0.32 8.83
N PRO A 128 9.14 -0.92 8.30
CA PRO A 128 8.04 -1.83 8.54
C PRO A 128 8.02 -2.21 10.03
N VAL A 129 6.84 -2.45 10.58
CA VAL A 129 6.72 -2.95 11.95
C VAL A 129 7.15 -4.41 12.04
N ILE A 130 7.55 -4.81 13.25
CA ILE A 130 7.83 -6.19 13.61
C ILE A 130 6.56 -6.76 14.22
N TYR A 131 5.90 -7.64 13.47
CA TYR A 131 4.72 -8.35 13.94
C TYR A 131 5.12 -9.51 14.84
N LEU A 132 4.51 -9.56 16.03
CA LEU A 132 4.73 -10.61 17.02
C LEU A 132 3.37 -11.10 17.53
N ASP A 133 3.29 -12.32 18.04
CA ASP A 133 2.10 -12.75 18.76
C ASP A 133 1.85 -11.84 19.98
N SER A 134 0.61 -11.78 20.44
CA SER A 134 0.19 -10.82 21.46
C SER A 134 0.98 -10.96 22.79
N GLN A 135 1.39 -12.17 23.17
CA GLN A 135 2.14 -12.41 24.40
C GLN A 135 3.58 -11.90 24.25
N THR A 136 4.28 -12.35 23.21
CA THR A 136 5.67 -11.96 22.94
C THR A 136 5.79 -10.46 22.74
N ASN A 137 4.86 -9.84 22.02
CA ASN A 137 4.84 -8.38 21.85
C ASN A 137 4.75 -7.65 23.20
N ARG A 138 3.86 -8.10 24.08
CA ARG A 138 3.64 -7.46 25.39
C ARG A 138 4.86 -7.60 26.30
N GLU A 139 5.46 -8.78 26.36
CA GLU A 139 6.67 -9.05 27.15
C GLU A 139 7.86 -8.24 26.62
N LEU A 140 8.04 -8.19 25.30
CA LEU A 140 9.12 -7.43 24.69
C LEU A 140 8.95 -5.92 24.89
N LEU A 141 7.72 -5.39 24.77
CA LEU A 141 7.42 -3.99 25.10
C LEU A 141 7.74 -3.68 26.56
N GLN A 142 7.35 -4.55 27.48
CA GLN A 142 7.67 -4.40 28.91
C GLN A 142 9.18 -4.43 29.14
N PHE A 143 9.90 -5.34 28.49
CA PHE A 143 11.35 -5.42 28.55
C PHE A 143 12.00 -4.13 28.03
N CYS A 144 11.58 -3.63 26.86
CA CYS A 144 12.04 -2.35 26.32
C CYS A 144 11.81 -1.21 27.32
N ASN A 145 10.60 -1.12 27.89
CA ASN A 145 10.28 -0.09 28.87
C ASN A 145 11.14 -0.17 30.13
N ASN A 146 11.42 -1.37 30.62
CA ASN A 146 12.27 -1.56 31.80
C ASN A 146 13.73 -1.18 31.52
N ILE A 147 14.26 -1.43 30.32
CA ILE A 147 15.61 -0.99 29.94
C ILE A 147 15.65 0.54 29.78
N ILE A 148 14.66 1.13 29.10
CA ILE A 148 14.58 2.58 28.86
C ILE A 148 14.44 3.36 30.18
N SER A 149 13.71 2.80 31.14
CA SER A 149 13.47 3.39 32.47
C SER A 149 14.49 3.01 33.55
N ASP A 150 15.66 2.47 33.16
CA ASP A 150 16.74 2.06 34.08
C ASP A 150 16.36 1.00 35.12
N ARG A 151 15.23 0.31 34.95
CA ARG A 151 14.83 -0.80 35.83
C ARG A 151 15.64 -2.06 35.56
N PHE A 152 16.06 -2.26 34.31
CA PHE A 152 16.94 -3.36 33.89
C PHE A 152 18.23 -2.81 33.28
N THR A 153 19.33 -3.52 33.52
CA THR A 153 20.66 -3.21 32.94
C THR A 153 21.10 -4.34 32.03
N VAL A 154 21.68 -3.99 30.88
CA VAL A 154 22.33 -4.95 29.99
C VAL A 154 23.80 -5.04 30.37
N THR A 155 24.30 -6.23 30.64
CA THR A 155 25.74 -6.47 30.87
C THR A 155 26.30 -7.38 29.79
N ASP A 156 27.57 -7.18 29.43
CA ASP A 156 28.28 -8.19 28.64
C ASP A 156 28.69 -9.40 29.49
N LYS A 157 29.39 -10.35 28.86
CA LYS A 157 29.89 -11.57 29.50
C LYS A 157 30.84 -11.31 30.67
N ASP A 158 31.46 -10.14 30.71
CA ASP A 158 32.44 -9.74 31.73
C ASP A 158 31.77 -8.91 32.84
N GLY A 159 30.44 -8.75 32.79
CA GLY A 159 29.66 -7.98 33.76
C GLY A 159 29.67 -6.47 33.53
N VAL A 160 30.23 -5.99 32.42
CA VAL A 160 30.30 -4.55 32.13
C VAL A 160 28.96 -4.07 31.62
N VAL A 161 28.38 -3.08 32.30
CA VAL A 161 27.12 -2.45 31.90
C VAL A 161 27.28 -1.79 30.52
N LYS A 162 26.38 -2.10 29.60
CA LYS A 162 26.27 -1.46 28.29
C LYS A 162 24.98 -0.66 28.24
N ASP A 163 25.11 0.65 28.03
CA ASP A 163 23.95 1.45 27.68
C ASP A 163 23.42 1.03 26.31
N LYS A 164 22.15 0.63 26.29
CA LYS A 164 21.42 0.21 25.11
C LYS A 164 20.10 0.97 24.94
N LYS A 165 19.86 2.03 25.72
CA LYS A 165 18.60 2.79 25.67
C LYS A 165 18.27 3.25 24.26
N ASP A 166 19.24 3.82 23.54
CA ASP A 166 19.05 4.28 22.16
C ASP A 166 18.67 3.16 21.18
N LEU A 167 19.14 1.93 21.42
CA LEU A 167 18.73 0.78 20.63
C LEU A 167 17.26 0.45 20.90
N PHE A 168 16.87 0.37 22.17
CA PHE A 168 15.50 0.04 22.56
C PHE A 168 14.50 1.15 22.22
N ASN A 169 14.89 2.42 22.29
CA ASN A 169 14.10 3.56 21.82
C ASN A 169 13.83 3.49 20.32
N ARG A 170 14.73 2.91 19.52
CA ARG A 170 14.52 2.71 18.07
C ARG A 170 13.69 1.46 17.73
N ILE A 171 13.81 0.39 18.52
CA ILE A 171 13.11 -0.88 18.26
C ILE A 171 11.66 -0.80 18.76
N LYS A 172 11.45 -0.31 19.98
CA LYS A 172 10.14 -0.31 20.66
C LYS A 172 9.00 0.28 19.81
N PRO A 173 9.17 1.43 19.12
CA PRO A 173 8.11 1.99 18.31
C PRO A 173 7.67 1.08 17.15
N LEU A 174 8.56 0.20 16.67
CA LEU A 174 8.32 -0.73 15.57
C LEU A 174 7.65 -2.04 16.02
N LEU A 175 7.48 -2.28 17.33
CA LEU A 175 6.83 -3.50 17.81
C LEU A 175 5.31 -3.40 17.65
N PHE A 176 4.70 -4.44 17.08
CA PHE A 176 3.27 -4.50 16.88
C PHE A 176 2.73 -5.93 17.05
N PRO A 177 1.57 -6.12 17.71
CA PRO A 177 0.95 -7.43 17.75
C PRO A 177 0.40 -7.81 16.37
N LEU A 178 0.40 -9.11 16.05
CA LEU A 178 -0.15 -9.66 14.82
C LEU A 178 -1.69 -9.56 14.76
N LEU A 179 -2.35 -9.42 15.91
CA LEU A 179 -3.81 -9.30 16.06
C LEU A 179 -4.60 -10.52 15.53
N GLU A 180 -3.94 -11.66 15.47
CA GLU A 180 -4.41 -12.97 15.02
C GLU A 180 -5.63 -13.47 15.80
N ASN A 181 -5.75 -13.06 17.07
CA ASN A 181 -6.84 -13.43 17.97
C ASN A 181 -7.96 -12.38 18.05
N THR A 182 -7.97 -11.39 17.16
CA THR A 182 -9.05 -10.38 17.09
C THR A 182 -10.13 -10.82 16.11
N SER A 183 -11.32 -10.18 16.15
CA SER A 183 -12.41 -10.42 15.19
C SER A 183 -12.01 -10.15 13.74
N PHE A 184 -10.89 -9.45 13.52
CA PHE A 184 -10.32 -9.13 12.22
C PHE A 184 -9.14 -10.04 11.84
N GLN A 185 -8.80 -11.04 12.66
CA GLN A 185 -7.83 -12.12 12.41
C GLN A 185 -6.56 -11.70 11.66
N GLY A 186 -5.90 -10.62 12.09
CA GLY A 186 -4.59 -10.20 11.54
C GLY A 186 -4.56 -10.19 10.00
N PHE A 187 -5.30 -9.27 9.38
CA PHE A 187 -5.35 -9.17 7.92
C PHE A 187 -3.95 -9.18 7.27
N MET A 188 -3.71 -10.19 6.43
CA MET A 188 -2.41 -10.53 5.85
C MET A 188 -2.00 -9.68 4.64
N TRP A 189 -2.84 -8.74 4.18
CA TRP A 189 -2.59 -7.92 2.99
C TRP A 189 -2.20 -6.47 3.33
N GLU A 190 -2.27 -6.10 4.61
CA GLU A 190 -1.81 -4.81 5.14
C GLU A 190 -0.41 -5.00 5.75
N ARG A 191 0.50 -4.08 5.43
CA ARG A 191 1.77 -3.95 6.14
C ARG A 191 1.85 -2.56 6.75
N GLU A 192 1.93 -2.49 8.06
CA GLU A 192 2.11 -1.24 8.79
C GLU A 192 3.57 -0.82 8.76
N TRP A 193 3.78 0.46 8.51
CA TRP A 193 5.08 1.12 8.53
C TRP A 193 5.02 2.29 9.49
N ARG A 194 6.13 2.57 10.18
CA ARG A 194 6.19 3.63 11.19
C ARG A 194 7.42 4.51 11.00
N CYS A 195 7.22 5.81 11.17
CA CYS A 195 8.29 6.75 11.49
C CYS A 195 8.43 6.81 13.02
N PRO A 196 9.55 6.36 13.61
CA PRO A 196 9.78 6.40 15.05
C PRO A 196 10.27 7.79 15.49
N ASP A 197 9.51 8.84 15.14
CA ASP A 197 9.78 10.23 15.52
C ASP A 197 8.59 10.74 16.35
N GLU A 198 8.81 10.96 17.64
CA GLU A 198 7.80 11.46 18.57
C GLU A 198 7.38 12.90 18.24
N GLY A 199 8.25 13.67 17.58
CA GLY A 199 7.95 15.04 17.14
C GLY A 199 7.09 15.11 15.88
N GLY A 200 6.75 13.98 15.26
CA GLY A 200 6.08 13.93 13.97
C GLY A 200 7.04 13.97 12.78
N MET A 201 6.52 14.26 11.60
CA MET A 201 7.29 14.19 10.36
C MET A 201 6.94 15.35 9.42
N THR A 202 7.94 16.15 9.05
CA THR A 202 7.80 17.16 7.99
C THR A 202 8.07 16.56 6.60
N PHE A 203 7.37 17.04 5.59
CA PHE A 203 7.58 16.61 4.21
C PHE A 203 7.36 17.76 3.22
N PRO A 204 8.18 17.89 2.17
CA PRO A 204 7.91 18.83 1.09
C PRO A 204 6.71 18.37 0.25
N HIS A 205 5.86 19.30 -0.19
CA HIS A 205 4.72 18.99 -1.07
C HIS A 205 5.13 18.25 -2.35
N LYS A 206 6.29 18.60 -2.94
CA LYS A 206 6.86 17.88 -4.10
C LYS A 206 7.15 16.40 -3.88
N THR A 207 7.06 15.89 -2.65
CA THR A 207 7.27 14.46 -2.34
C THR A 207 5.97 13.67 -2.30
N VAL A 208 4.82 14.36 -2.27
CA VAL A 208 3.50 13.76 -2.39
C VAL A 208 3.37 13.18 -3.79
N ARG A 209 2.85 11.95 -3.88
CA ARG A 209 2.56 11.29 -5.16
C ARG A 209 1.12 10.87 -5.29
N ILE A 210 0.48 10.55 -4.17
CA ILE A 210 -0.90 10.09 -4.15
C ILE A 210 -1.67 10.93 -3.14
N ILE A 211 -2.86 11.36 -3.55
CA ILE A 211 -3.89 11.80 -2.63
C ILE A 211 -5.11 10.91 -2.84
N CYS A 212 -5.57 10.30 -1.77
CA CYS A 212 -6.84 9.58 -1.76
C CYS A 212 -7.88 10.54 -1.20
N CYS A 213 -8.89 10.91 -1.99
CA CYS A 213 -9.99 11.77 -1.55
C CYS A 213 -11.20 11.65 -2.49
N PRO A 214 -12.43 11.92 -2.02
CA PRO A 214 -13.60 12.03 -2.89
C PRO A 214 -13.48 13.18 -3.90
N SER A 215 -14.02 12.98 -5.11
CA SER A 215 -13.94 13.91 -6.25
C SER A 215 -14.37 15.34 -5.90
N ARG A 216 -15.44 15.49 -5.10
CA ARG A 216 -16.02 16.79 -4.71
C ARG A 216 -15.11 17.64 -3.80
N GLU A 217 -14.00 17.08 -3.30
CA GLU A 217 -13.12 17.71 -2.31
C GLU A 217 -11.68 17.89 -2.84
N ARG A 218 -11.50 17.60 -4.13
CA ARG A 218 -10.22 17.68 -4.85
C ARG A 218 -9.71 19.12 -4.95
N ASP A 219 -10.57 20.08 -5.27
CA ASP A 219 -10.16 21.43 -5.66
C ASP A 219 -9.37 22.14 -4.55
N GLU A 220 -9.84 22.07 -3.30
CA GLU A 220 -9.17 22.65 -2.14
C GLU A 220 -7.77 22.04 -1.93
N ILE A 221 -7.64 20.72 -2.08
CA ILE A 221 -6.35 20.02 -1.91
C ILE A 221 -5.37 20.41 -3.02
N MET A 222 -5.86 20.50 -4.26
CA MET A 222 -5.04 20.88 -5.41
C MET A 222 -4.60 22.34 -5.33
N GLU A 223 -5.43 23.23 -4.81
CA GLU A 223 -5.07 24.62 -4.54
C GLU A 223 -3.92 24.71 -3.53
N VAL A 224 -3.98 23.95 -2.43
CA VAL A 224 -2.91 23.92 -1.42
C VAL A 224 -1.59 23.38 -1.97
N LEU A 225 -1.64 22.36 -2.84
CA LEU A 225 -0.45 21.80 -3.49
C LEU A 225 0.13 22.70 -4.58
N GLY A 226 -0.67 23.62 -5.14
CA GLY A 226 -0.26 24.59 -6.14
C GLY A 226 0.41 23.92 -7.35
N ALA A 227 1.62 24.38 -7.70
CA ALA A 227 2.38 23.83 -8.82
C ALA A 227 2.74 22.34 -8.67
N HIS A 228 2.77 21.81 -7.44
CA HIS A 228 3.08 20.41 -7.17
C HIS A 228 1.90 19.47 -7.45
N ALA A 229 0.69 20.01 -7.61
CA ALA A 229 -0.50 19.22 -7.92
C ALA A 229 -0.39 18.42 -9.23
N ALA A 230 0.41 18.89 -10.19
CA ALA A 230 0.62 18.20 -11.47
C ALA A 230 1.31 16.84 -11.34
N ASP A 231 2.09 16.63 -10.28
CA ASP A 231 2.84 15.39 -10.02
C ASP A 231 2.09 14.45 -9.07
N VAL A 232 0.87 14.82 -8.67
CA VAL A 232 0.05 14.08 -7.71
C VAL A 232 -1.09 13.37 -8.42
N GLU A 233 -1.15 12.07 -8.20
CA GLU A 233 -2.26 11.25 -8.63
C GLU A 233 -3.40 11.30 -7.61
N ILE A 234 -4.63 11.54 -8.09
CA ILE A 234 -5.83 11.51 -7.25
C ILE A 234 -6.51 10.16 -7.44
N VAL A 235 -6.73 9.47 -6.32
CA VAL A 235 -7.31 8.13 -6.30
C VAL A 235 -8.64 8.14 -5.54
N GLU A 236 -9.68 7.63 -6.18
CA GLU A 236 -11.02 7.45 -5.62
C GLU A 236 -11.28 5.97 -5.28
N SER A 237 -10.40 5.32 -4.50
CA SER A 237 -10.38 3.87 -4.23
C SER A 237 -11.57 3.31 -3.42
N TRP A 238 -12.61 4.11 -3.20
CA TRP A 238 -13.73 3.81 -2.31
C TRP A 238 -14.85 3.06 -3.04
N ARG A 239 -15.00 3.30 -4.34
CA ARG A 239 -16.03 2.67 -5.16
C ARG A 239 -15.73 1.18 -5.34
N GLU A 240 -14.45 0.85 -5.53
CA GLU A 240 -13.96 -0.50 -5.79
C GLU A 240 -14.11 -1.42 -4.58
N TYR A 241 -13.90 -0.92 -3.36
CA TYR A 241 -14.11 -1.70 -2.15
C TYR A 241 -15.59 -1.96 -1.88
N ASP A 242 -16.45 -0.95 -2.02
CA ASP A 242 -17.90 -1.12 -1.85
C ASP A 242 -18.41 -2.18 -2.82
N ASP A 243 -17.89 -2.16 -4.05
CA ASP A 243 -18.16 -3.15 -5.07
C ASP A 243 -17.67 -4.55 -4.69
N VAL A 244 -16.40 -4.72 -4.31
CA VAL A 244 -15.85 -6.03 -3.85
C VAL A 244 -16.59 -6.56 -2.62
N THR A 245 -16.93 -5.70 -1.67
CA THR A 245 -17.66 -6.07 -0.45
C THR A 245 -19.09 -6.47 -0.76
N ASN A 246 -19.75 -5.74 -1.66
CA ASN A 246 -21.08 -6.12 -2.16
C ASN A 246 -21.04 -7.44 -2.93
N TYR A 247 -19.97 -7.72 -3.67
CA TYR A 247 -19.74 -9.03 -4.28
C TYR A 247 -19.55 -10.14 -3.22
N LEU A 248 -18.68 -9.93 -2.24
CA LEU A 248 -18.42 -10.92 -1.18
C LEU A 248 -19.65 -11.19 -0.30
N LYS A 249 -20.45 -10.17 0.01
CA LYS A 249 -21.74 -10.32 0.71
C LYS A 249 -22.74 -11.12 -0.12
N ARG A 250 -22.81 -10.88 -1.43
CA ARG A 250 -23.63 -11.67 -2.37
C ARG A 250 -23.16 -13.13 -2.41
N ARG A 251 -21.85 -13.36 -2.42
CA ARG A 251 -21.24 -14.70 -2.36
C ARG A 251 -21.45 -15.42 -1.02
N GLN A 252 -21.43 -14.72 0.12
CA GLN A 252 -21.73 -15.30 1.43
C GLN A 252 -23.23 -15.59 1.62
N GLY A 253 -24.11 -14.83 0.96
CA GLY A 253 -25.53 -15.19 0.81
C GLY A 253 -25.76 -16.43 -0.08
N GLU A 254 -24.74 -16.83 -0.84
CA GLU A 254 -24.72 -18.01 -1.71
C GLU A 254 -23.82 -19.11 -1.15
N THR A 255 -24.19 -19.63 0.03
CA THR A 255 -24.01 -21.06 0.34
C THR A 255 -24.94 -21.88 -0.58
N LYS A 256 -24.77 -21.74 -1.90
CA LYS A 256 -25.47 -22.49 -2.97
C LYS A 256 -24.46 -23.19 -3.90
N SER A 257 -23.22 -23.39 -3.46
CA SER A 257 -22.28 -24.28 -4.16
C SER A 257 -22.83 -25.70 -4.29
N GLU A 258 -23.69 -26.15 -3.36
CA GLU A 258 -24.40 -27.44 -3.49
C GLU A 258 -25.54 -27.40 -4.52
N VAL A 259 -26.19 -26.25 -4.70
CA VAL A 259 -27.30 -26.06 -5.65
C VAL A 259 -26.78 -25.96 -7.07
N LEU A 260 -25.65 -25.27 -7.30
CA LEU A 260 -24.99 -25.19 -8.61
C LEU A 260 -24.48 -26.56 -9.09
N ASN A 261 -23.97 -27.39 -8.18
CA ASN A 261 -23.52 -28.75 -8.47
C ASN A 261 -24.69 -29.74 -8.73
N LYS A 262 -25.94 -29.33 -8.45
CA LYS A 262 -27.16 -30.12 -8.64
C LYS A 262 -28.18 -29.45 -9.55
N ILE A 263 -27.77 -28.49 -10.39
CA ILE A 263 -28.67 -27.79 -11.33
C ILE A 263 -29.50 -28.76 -12.17
N SER A 264 -28.90 -29.89 -12.59
CA SER A 264 -29.57 -30.94 -13.36
C SER A 264 -30.71 -31.65 -12.61
N GLU A 265 -30.76 -31.53 -11.29
CA GLU A 265 -31.76 -32.15 -10.42
C GLU A 265 -32.91 -31.17 -10.06
N ILE A 266 -32.74 -29.88 -10.32
CA ILE A 266 -33.74 -28.84 -10.03
C ILE A 266 -34.80 -28.84 -11.13
N LYS A 267 -36.03 -29.22 -10.77
CA LYS A 267 -37.17 -29.27 -11.71
C LYS A 267 -38.07 -28.03 -11.66
N ASP A 268 -37.84 -27.13 -10.70
CA ASP A 268 -38.61 -25.91 -10.53
C ASP A 268 -38.08 -24.79 -11.44
N PHE A 269 -38.91 -24.38 -12.39
CA PHE A 269 -38.59 -23.33 -13.36
C PHE A 269 -38.38 -21.96 -12.71
N ALA A 270 -39.15 -21.61 -11.68
CA ALA A 270 -39.00 -20.31 -11.01
C ALA A 270 -37.65 -20.23 -10.29
N VAL A 271 -37.23 -21.33 -9.67
CA VAL A 271 -35.92 -21.45 -9.02
C VAL A 271 -34.77 -21.40 -10.04
N LEU A 272 -34.90 -22.09 -11.18
CA LEU A 272 -33.91 -22.03 -12.26
C LEU A 272 -33.80 -20.63 -12.88
N ASN A 273 -34.92 -19.92 -13.04
CA ASN A 273 -34.93 -18.57 -13.60
C ASN A 273 -34.34 -17.53 -12.63
N ASP A 274 -34.58 -17.68 -11.32
CA ASP A 274 -33.95 -16.86 -10.29
C ASP A 274 -32.43 -17.11 -10.24
N LEU A 275 -31.99 -18.37 -10.29
CA LEU A 275 -30.57 -18.74 -10.38
C LEU A 275 -29.90 -18.19 -11.63
N LYS A 276 -30.55 -18.28 -12.80
CA LYS A 276 -30.05 -17.68 -14.05
C LYS A 276 -29.89 -16.18 -13.91
N THR A 277 -30.91 -15.49 -13.39
CA THR A 277 -30.89 -14.03 -13.19
C THR A 277 -29.80 -13.61 -12.20
N GLN A 278 -29.59 -14.36 -11.12
CA GLN A 278 -28.50 -14.14 -10.17
C GLN A 278 -27.14 -14.35 -10.84
N ASN A 279 -26.98 -15.42 -11.61
CA ASN A 279 -25.72 -15.74 -12.28
C ASN A 279 -25.37 -14.72 -13.38
N GLU A 280 -26.34 -14.27 -14.18
CA GLU A 280 -26.17 -13.21 -15.19
C GLU A 280 -25.82 -11.86 -14.54
N ARG A 281 -26.46 -11.51 -13.41
CA ARG A 281 -26.09 -10.32 -12.64
C ARG A 281 -24.67 -10.41 -12.11
N THR A 282 -24.27 -11.56 -11.59
CA THR A 282 -22.91 -11.81 -11.11
C THR A 282 -21.89 -11.75 -12.25
N LEU A 283 -22.19 -12.33 -13.41
CA LEU A 283 -21.34 -12.27 -14.61
C LEU A 283 -21.15 -10.83 -15.08
N ASN A 284 -22.23 -10.07 -15.28
CA ASN A 284 -22.15 -8.66 -15.69
C ASN A 284 -21.38 -7.80 -14.66
N THR A 285 -21.52 -8.14 -13.38
CA THR A 285 -20.78 -7.48 -12.29
C THR A 285 -19.28 -7.82 -12.35
N LEU A 286 -18.93 -9.10 -12.61
CA LEU A 286 -17.54 -9.54 -12.78
C LEU A 286 -16.90 -8.96 -14.05
N GLU A 287 -17.65 -8.84 -15.14
CA GLU A 287 -17.20 -8.17 -16.37
C GLU A 287 -16.96 -6.69 -16.11
N GLY A 288 -17.87 -6.00 -15.39
CA GLY A 288 -17.65 -4.63 -14.94
C GLY A 288 -16.42 -4.48 -14.03
N TYR A 289 -16.15 -5.43 -13.14
CA TYR A 289 -14.94 -5.44 -12.31
C TYR A 289 -13.68 -5.68 -13.12
N TYR A 290 -13.74 -6.57 -14.11
CA TYR A 290 -12.63 -6.78 -15.03
C TYR A 290 -12.35 -5.53 -15.85
N ASP A 291 -13.40 -4.83 -16.30
CA ASP A 291 -13.28 -3.59 -17.06
C ASP A 291 -12.76 -2.43 -16.21
N VAL A 292 -13.20 -2.28 -14.95
CA VAL A 292 -12.68 -1.26 -14.01
C VAL A 292 -11.25 -1.61 -13.57
N PHE A 293 -10.95 -2.87 -13.24
CA PHE A 293 -9.57 -3.30 -12.96
C PHE A 293 -8.67 -3.02 -14.16
N LYS A 294 -9.16 -3.31 -15.37
CA LYS A 294 -8.49 -3.02 -16.62
C LYS A 294 -8.36 -1.52 -16.88
N GLU A 295 -9.36 -0.68 -16.58
CA GLU A 295 -9.29 0.78 -16.69
C GLU A 295 -8.37 1.42 -15.66
N THR A 296 -8.39 0.94 -14.41
CA THR A 296 -7.51 1.41 -13.33
C THR A 296 -6.08 1.01 -13.61
N VAL A 297 -5.82 -0.25 -14.02
CA VAL A 297 -4.50 -0.68 -14.52
C VAL A 297 -4.13 0.06 -15.81
N ASN A 298 -5.07 0.32 -16.71
CA ASN A 298 -4.78 1.03 -17.96
C ASN A 298 -4.53 2.53 -17.76
N SER A 299 -5.14 3.17 -16.77
CA SER A 299 -4.95 4.59 -16.45
C SER A 299 -3.73 4.81 -15.56
N LEU A 300 -3.47 3.92 -14.59
CA LEU A 300 -2.26 3.91 -13.76
C LEU A 300 -1.01 3.51 -14.55
N GLU A 301 -1.13 2.53 -15.44
CA GLU A 301 0.02 1.92 -16.10
C GLU A 301 -0.16 1.69 -17.60
N GLY A 302 -1.37 1.44 -18.13
CA GLY A 302 -1.57 1.12 -19.55
C GLY A 302 -1.28 2.26 -20.52
N ASN A 303 -1.45 3.53 -20.14
CA ASN A 303 -0.98 4.65 -20.97
C ASN A 303 0.55 4.69 -21.06
N ASN A 304 1.24 4.21 -20.02
CA ASN A 304 2.70 4.18 -19.95
C ASN A 304 3.26 2.90 -20.59
N ILE A 305 2.64 1.74 -20.34
CA ILE A 305 3.03 0.42 -20.85
C ILE A 305 2.65 0.24 -22.31
N THR A 306 1.45 0.66 -22.74
CA THR A 306 1.09 0.57 -24.18
C THR A 306 1.97 1.50 -24.99
N GLY A 307 2.20 2.73 -24.51
CA GLY A 307 3.16 3.67 -25.10
C GLY A 307 4.58 3.10 -25.14
N MET A 308 5.05 2.50 -24.04
CA MET A 308 6.37 1.89 -23.95
C MET A 308 6.50 0.60 -24.79
N ILE A 309 5.44 -0.19 -24.95
CA ILE A 309 5.37 -1.34 -25.86
C ILE A 309 5.40 -0.87 -27.32
N GLU A 310 4.67 0.18 -27.67
CA GLU A 310 4.71 0.77 -29.01
C GLU A 310 6.09 1.38 -29.30
N GLU A 311 6.67 2.10 -28.35
CA GLU A 311 8.03 2.63 -28.44
C GLU A 311 9.06 1.50 -28.58
N MET A 312 8.94 0.43 -27.81
CA MET A 312 9.81 -0.74 -27.91
C MET A 312 9.63 -1.50 -29.24
N LYS A 313 8.41 -1.64 -29.75
CA LYS A 313 8.14 -2.21 -31.08
C LYS A 313 8.74 -1.34 -32.18
N ALA A 314 8.65 -0.02 -32.05
CA ALA A 314 9.26 0.93 -32.99
C ALA A 314 10.79 0.82 -32.97
N LYS A 315 11.41 0.84 -31.77
CA LYS A 315 12.86 0.66 -31.60
C LYS A 315 13.34 -0.71 -32.09
N SER A 316 12.57 -1.78 -31.87
CA SER A 316 12.92 -3.11 -32.39
C SER A 316 12.96 -3.14 -33.92
N LYS A 317 12.00 -2.48 -34.59
CA LYS A 317 12.01 -2.36 -36.06
C LYS A 317 13.20 -1.55 -36.57
N GLU A 318 13.57 -0.48 -35.86
CA GLU A 318 14.74 0.34 -36.18
C GLU A 318 16.03 -0.48 -36.05
N ILE A 319 16.20 -1.22 -34.95
CA ILE A 319 17.32 -2.14 -34.72
C ILE A 319 17.40 -3.19 -35.84
N ASP A 320 16.28 -3.82 -36.22
CA ASP A 320 16.26 -4.81 -37.31
C ASP A 320 16.68 -4.22 -38.66
N SER A 321 16.27 -2.98 -38.94
CA SER A 321 16.67 -2.24 -40.14
C SER A 321 18.16 -1.93 -40.14
N GLN A 322 18.70 -1.52 -38.99
CA GLN A 322 20.13 -1.24 -38.82
C GLN A 322 20.99 -2.50 -38.94
N ILE A 323 20.54 -3.62 -38.37
CA ILE A 323 21.18 -4.93 -38.51
C ILE A 323 21.28 -5.31 -39.99
N LYS A 324 20.19 -5.16 -40.76
CA LYS A 324 20.21 -5.43 -42.21
C LYS A 324 21.21 -4.55 -42.95
N THR A 325 21.21 -3.25 -42.66
CA THR A 325 22.13 -2.28 -43.27
C THR A 325 23.59 -2.63 -43.00
N VAL A 326 23.94 -2.92 -41.74
CA VAL A 326 25.31 -3.29 -41.34
C VAL A 326 25.74 -4.63 -41.96
N LEU A 327 24.82 -5.60 -42.08
CA LEU A 327 25.10 -6.88 -42.75
C LEU A 327 25.35 -6.70 -44.25
N GLU A 328 24.63 -5.80 -44.92
CA GLU A 328 24.84 -5.46 -46.33
C GLU A 328 26.17 -4.72 -46.56
N GLU A 329 26.53 -3.78 -45.68
CA GLU A 329 27.82 -3.09 -45.72
C GLU A 329 29.00 -4.05 -45.48
N ARG A 330 28.86 -5.00 -44.55
CA ARG A 330 29.86 -6.06 -44.34
C ARG A 330 30.04 -6.91 -45.59
N LYS A 331 28.95 -7.37 -46.20
CA LYS A 331 28.98 -8.14 -47.44
C LYS A 331 29.60 -7.37 -48.62
N LYS A 332 29.49 -6.03 -48.63
CA LYS A 332 30.14 -5.16 -49.63
C LYS A 332 31.62 -4.92 -49.36
N LYS A 333 32.09 -5.02 -48.10
CA LYS A 333 33.51 -4.92 -47.73
C LYS A 333 34.27 -6.25 -47.81
N GLU A 334 33.54 -7.37 -47.80
CA GLU A 334 34.08 -8.73 -47.97
C GLU A 334 34.09 -9.20 -49.44
N LYS A 335 33.57 -8.38 -50.36
CA LYS A 335 33.74 -8.51 -51.82
C LYS A 335 34.77 -7.51 -52.30
#